data_AF-A0A8T6MTF2-F1
#
_entry.id   AF-A0A8T6MTF2-F1
#
_cell.length_a   1.000
_cell.length_b   1.000
_cell.length_c   1.000
_cell.angle_alpha   90.00
_cell.angle_beta   90.00
_cell.angle_gamma   90.00
#
_symmetry.space_group_name_H-M   'P 1'
#
loop_
_entity.id
_entity.type
_entity.pdbx_description
1 polymer ?
#
loop_
_entity_poly.entity_id
_entity_poly.type
_entity_poly.pdbx_seq_one_letter_code
_entity_poly.pdbx_strand_id
1 'polypeptide(L)'
;MGAHNNVHIPGESWPHFTWLAIEFFVVLAIAAFSSHGLVSIVAKEATPSMQNWYFFGIIAAIVLGWYMGIRHGILRKKVLENRY
;
A
#
# COMPACT_ATOMS: atom_id res chain seq x y z
N MET A 1 44.84 19.78 11.21
CA MET A 1 43.44 20.21 11.01
C MET A 1 42.64 18.97 10.67
N GLY A 2 41.79 18.51 11.59
CA GLY A 2 40.99 17.30 11.37
C GLY A 2 39.94 17.57 10.30
N ALA A 3 39.97 16.81 9.21
CA ALA A 3 38.93 16.85 8.20
C ALA A 3 37.64 16.36 8.87
N HIS A 4 36.71 17.28 9.14
CA HIS A 4 35.37 16.88 9.53
C HIS A 4 34.75 16.16 8.33
N ASN A 5 34.29 14.94 8.55
CA ASN A 5 33.65 14.12 7.52
C ASN A 5 32.17 14.49 7.45
N ASN A 6 31.88 15.73 7.05
CA ASN A 6 30.51 16.20 6.79
C ASN A 6 30.09 15.72 5.40
N VAL A 7 29.89 14.40 5.26
CA VAL A 7 29.07 13.83 4.20
C VAL A 7 27.65 14.36 4.42
N HIS A 8 27.30 15.41 3.68
CA HIS A 8 25.95 15.95 3.64
C HIS A 8 25.07 14.91 2.93
N ILE A 9 24.46 14.01 3.69
CA ILE A 9 23.31 13.24 3.23
C ILE A 9 22.17 14.26 3.18
N PRO A 10 21.66 14.64 2.00
CA PRO A 10 20.61 15.65 1.92
C PRO A 10 19.40 15.14 2.70
N GLY A 11 19.06 15.84 3.78
CA GLY A 11 18.01 15.47 4.73
C GLY A 11 16.58 15.55 4.19
N GLU A 12 16.42 15.73 2.88
CA GLU A 12 15.13 15.82 2.18
C GLU A 12 15.16 14.92 0.93
N SER A 13 15.52 13.66 1.12
CA SER A 13 15.38 12.64 0.08
C SER A 13 13.90 12.29 -0.10
N TRP A 14 13.26 12.91 -1.10
CA TRP A 14 11.91 12.63 -1.65
C TRP A 14 10.70 13.12 -0.83
N PRO A 15 9.74 13.87 -1.42
CA PRO A 15 8.48 14.21 -0.76
C PRO A 15 7.77 13.02 -0.10
N HIS A 16 7.35 13.18 1.16
CA HIS A 16 6.75 12.11 1.97
C HIS A 16 5.43 11.58 1.37
N PHE A 17 4.69 12.41 0.61
CA PHE A 17 3.53 11.99 -0.16
C PHE A 17 3.88 10.97 -1.25
N THR A 18 5.09 11.03 -1.82
CA THR A 18 5.49 10.15 -2.91
C THR A 18 5.62 8.70 -2.44
N TRP A 19 6.07 8.48 -1.20
CA TRP A 19 6.06 7.15 -0.58
C TRP A 19 4.64 6.60 -0.40
N LEU A 20 3.69 7.44 0.02
CA LEU A 20 2.27 7.07 0.10
C LEU A 20 1.71 6.70 -1.28
N ALA A 21 2.05 7.47 -2.31
CA ALA A 21 1.58 7.21 -3.68
C ALA A 21 2.15 5.91 -4.25
N ILE A 22 3.45 5.66 -4.05
CA ILE A 22 4.10 4.41 -4.48
C ILE A 22 3.46 3.21 -3.76
N GLU A 23 3.31 3.29 -2.44
CA GLU A 23 2.61 2.26 -1.65
C GLU A 23 1.20 2.00 -2.20
N PHE A 24 0.46 3.06 -2.52
CA PHE A 24 -0.90 2.95 -3.07
C PHE A 24 -0.94 2.18 -4.38
N PHE A 25 -0.08 2.51 -5.34
CA PHE A 25 -0.05 1.80 -6.63
C PHE A 25 0.38 0.34 -6.49
N VAL A 26 1.31 0.04 -5.57
CA VAL A 26 1.72 -1.34 -5.26
C VAL A 26 0.55 -2.13 -4.67
N VAL A 27 -0.12 -1.58 -3.65
CA VAL A 27 -1.28 -2.23 -3.03
C VAL A 27 -2.42 -2.40 -4.04
N LEU A 28 -2.66 -1.40 -4.89
CA LEU A 28 -3.68 -1.45 -5.93
C LEU A 28 -3.39 -2.56 -6.96
N ALA A 29 -2.14 -2.71 -7.38
CA ALA A 29 -1.73 -3.77 -8.31
C ALA A 29 -1.93 -5.15 -7.71
N ILE A 30 -1.51 -5.35 -6.45
CA ILE A 30 -1.72 -6.62 -5.72
C ILE A 30 -3.22 -6.89 -5.54
N ALA A 31 -4.00 -5.87 -5.20
CA ALA A 31 -5.44 -5.98 -5.01
C ALA A 31 -6.15 -6.37 -6.31
N ALA A 32 -5.78 -5.75 -7.44
CA ALA A 32 -6.35 -6.07 -8.75
C ALA A 32 -6.01 -7.50 -9.19
N PHE A 33 -4.75 -7.91 -9.02
CA PHE A 33 -4.32 -9.27 -9.32
C PHE A 33 -5.03 -10.31 -8.45
N SER A 34 -5.11 -10.06 -7.14
CA SER A 34 -5.79 -10.95 -6.18
C SER A 34 -7.30 -11.01 -6.46
N SER A 35 -7.90 -9.88 -6.80
CA SER A 35 -9.32 -9.78 -7.12
C SER A 35 -9.70 -10.64 -8.32
N HIS A 36 -8.87 -10.69 -9.36
CA HIS A 36 -9.09 -11.57 -10.51
C HIS A 36 -9.22 -13.04 -10.09
N GLY A 37 -8.32 -13.53 -9.22
CA GLY A 37 -8.40 -14.88 -8.68
C GLY A 37 -9.63 -15.10 -7.80
N LEU A 38 -9.93 -14.14 -6.92
CA LEU A 38 -11.05 -14.25 -5.97
C LEU A 38 -12.42 -14.23 -6.66
N VAL A 39 -12.62 -13.40 -7.70
CA VAL A 39 -13.87 -13.37 -8.48
C VAL A 39 -14.12 -14.73 -9.15
N SER A 40 -13.07 -15.37 -9.68
CA SER A 40 -13.19 -16.69 -10.32
C SER A 40 -13.63 -17.80 -9.36
N ILE A 41 -13.41 -17.59 -8.06
CA ILE A 41 -13.79 -18.54 -6.99
C ILE A 41 -15.17 -18.18 -6.42
N VAL A 42 -15.39 -16.90 -6.09
CA VAL A 42 -16.55 -16.44 -5.32
C VAL A 42 -17.77 -16.12 -6.20
N ALA A 43 -17.55 -15.69 -7.44
CA ALA A 43 -18.58 -15.19 -8.34
C ALA A 43 -18.54 -15.90 -9.72
N LYS A 44 -18.12 -17.17 -9.74
CA LYS A 44 -17.97 -17.97 -10.96
C LYS A 44 -19.23 -18.01 -11.83
N GLU A 45 -20.38 -18.26 -11.21
CA GLU A 45 -21.68 -18.39 -11.89
C GLU A 45 -22.43 -17.06 -12.00
N ALA A 46 -21.83 -15.96 -11.56
CA ALA A 46 -22.45 -14.64 -11.62
C ALA A 46 -22.47 -14.10 -13.04
N THR A 47 -23.45 -13.25 -13.35
CA THR A 47 -23.50 -12.56 -14.64
C THR A 47 -22.25 -11.67 -14.83
N PRO A 48 -21.84 -11.37 -16.07
CA PRO A 48 -20.67 -10.53 -16.32
C PRO A 48 -20.73 -9.15 -15.62
N SER A 49 -21.93 -8.57 -15.52
CA SER A 49 -22.14 -7.31 -14.81
C SER A 49 -21.89 -7.46 -13.30
N MET A 50 -22.36 -8.54 -12.68
CA MET A 50 -22.08 -8.81 -11.27
C MET A 50 -20.60 -9.10 -11.03
N GLN A 51 -19.94 -9.89 -11.89
CA GLN A 51 -18.50 -10.16 -11.76
C GLN A 51 -17.67 -8.87 -11.74
N ASN A 52 -18.04 -7.87 -12.53
CA ASN A 52 -17.40 -6.56 -12.51
C ASN A 52 -17.58 -5.83 -11.16
N TRP A 53 -18.79 -5.88 -10.58
CA TRP A 53 -19.03 -5.34 -9.23
C TRP A 53 -18.23 -6.07 -8.16
N TYR A 54 -18.14 -7.40 -8.21
CA TYR A 54 -17.30 -8.18 -7.30
C TYR A 54 -15.82 -7.83 -7.47
N PHE A 55 -15.34 -7.67 -8.70
CA PHE A 55 -13.96 -7.30 -8.98
C PHE A 55 -13.56 -5.99 -8.29
N PHE A 56 -14.34 -4.92 -8.49
CA PHE A 56 -14.07 -3.63 -7.86
C PHE A 56 -14.33 -3.65 -6.34
N GLY A 57 -15.36 -4.38 -5.88
CA GLY A 57 -15.66 -4.54 -4.46
C GLY A 57 -14.53 -5.20 -3.68
N ILE A 58 -13.92 -6.26 -4.24
CA ILE A 58 -12.79 -6.95 -3.62
C ILE A 58 -11.54 -6.07 -3.62
N ILE A 59 -11.28 -5.31 -4.71
CA ILE A 59 -10.19 -4.34 -4.73
C ILE A 59 -10.37 -3.31 -3.60
N ALA A 60 -11.56 -2.74 -3.50
CA ALA A 60 -11.89 -1.78 -2.45
C ALA A 60 -11.70 -2.37 -1.06
N ALA A 61 -12.16 -3.60 -0.82
CA ALA A 61 -12.01 -4.29 0.46
C ALA A 61 -10.53 -4.51 0.85
N ILE A 62 -9.68 -4.93 -0.10
CA ILE A 62 -8.25 -5.15 0.13
C ILE A 62 -7.55 -3.82 0.44
N VAL A 63 -7.79 -2.78 -0.36
CA VAL A 63 -7.20 -1.46 -0.15
C VAL A 63 -7.64 -0.90 1.20
N LEU A 64 -8.92 -0.96 1.52
CA LEU A 64 -9.46 -0.53 2.82
C LEU A 64 -8.84 -1.30 3.99
N GLY A 65 -8.75 -2.63 3.88
CA GLY A 65 -8.12 -3.48 4.89
C GLY A 65 -6.64 -3.14 5.11
N TRP A 66 -5.91 -2.84 4.03
CA TRP A 66 -4.52 -2.40 4.12
C TRP A 66 -4.40 -1.05 4.85
N TYR A 67 -5.11 -0.03 4.38
CA TYR A 67 -4.94 1.34 4.88
C TYR A 67 -5.55 1.57 6.27
N MET A 68 -6.66 0.91 6.61
CA MET A 68 -7.30 1.05 7.92
C MET A 68 -6.74 0.06 8.96
N GLY A 69 -6.34 -1.14 8.53
CA GLY A 69 -5.87 -2.20 9.42
C GLY A 69 -4.35 -2.24 9.52
N ILE A 70 -3.72 -2.75 8.46
CA ILE A 70 -2.29 -3.10 8.46
C ILE A 70 -1.43 -1.86 8.60
N ARG A 71 -1.67 -0.84 7.77
CA ARG A 71 -0.90 0.41 7.76
C ARG A 71 -1.02 1.15 9.08
N HIS A 72 -2.24 1.26 9.63
CA HIS A 72 -2.45 1.87 10.95
C HIS A 72 -1.74 1.06 12.06
N GLY A 73 -1.82 -0.27 12.01
CA GLY A 73 -1.15 -1.15 12.98
C GLY A 73 0.39 -1.11 12.91
N ILE A 74 0.96 -1.01 11.70
CA ILE A 74 2.41 -0.96 11.47
C ILE A 74 2.96 0.43 11.81
N LEU A 75 2.34 1.52 11.33
CA LEU A 75 2.83 2.89 11.54
C LEU A 75 2.64 3.38 12.98
N ARG A 76 1.75 2.77 13.78
CA ARG A 76 1.65 3.00 15.23
C ARG A 76 2.77 2.35 16.02
N LYS A 77 3.48 1.35 15.46
CA LYS A 77 4.62 0.75 16.15
C LYS A 77 5.76 1.76 16.13
N LYS A 78 6.34 2.02 17.31
CA LYS A 78 7.54 2.84 17.60
C LYS A 78 8.82 2.47 16.79
N VAL A 79 8.72 1.60 15.78
CA VAL A 79 9.82 1.17 14.92
C VAL A 79 10.31 2.32 14.03
N LEU A 80 9.47 3.33 13.77
CA LEU A 80 9.82 4.57 13.04
C LEU A 80 10.07 5.76 13.97
N GLU A 81 10.06 5.57 15.29
CA GLU A 81 10.41 6.62 16.26
C GLU A 81 11.94 6.80 16.16
N ASN A 82 12.36 7.76 15.33
CA ASN A 82 13.75 8.14 15.18
C ASN A 82 14.18 8.76 16.51
N ARG A 83 14.66 7.92 17.43
CA ARG A 83 15.24 8.33 18.72
C ARG A 83 16.64 8.87 18.45
N TYR A 84 16.70 10.09 17.94
CA TYR A 84 17.87 10.96 17.98
C TYR A 84 17.45 12.31 18.55
#